data_AF-A0A959EVC9-F1
#
_entry.id   AF-A0A959EVC9-F1
#
_cell.length_a   1.000
_cell.length_b   1.000
_cell.length_c   1.000
_cell.angle_alpha   90.00
_cell.angle_beta   90.00
_cell.angle_gamma   90.00
#
_symmetry.space_group_name_H-M   'P 1'
#
loop_
_entity.id
_entity.type
_entity.pdbx_description
1 polymer ?
#
loop_
_entity_poly.entity_id
_entity_poly.type
_entity_poly.pdbx_seq_one_letter_code
_entity_poly.pdbx_strand_id
1 'polypeptide(L)'
;RDSLLYREVYGLKGIPNILRGTIRQRGFCDAWSALVRIGLTDASYPILDSDKLTYHGLIEAYMDNGKLGSVKERTARMLDVHPESEVMEKLEWLGLFSKKRIPIANASPALILEDLLLEKWKLRKDDKDMIVMQHEFEYELDRELRLLKSTLIMKGENSQDTAMAKLVGLPLGITSKLVMEGKITHRGVSIPVMSEVYEPVLAELEGFGVVFEETETVLKKRRSNK
;
A
#
# COMPACT_ATOMS: atom_id res chain seq x y z
N ARG A 1 -8.90 -5.64 -6.61
CA ARG A 1 -8.57 -6.78 -5.71
C ARG A 1 -9.85 -7.22 -5.03
N ASP A 2 -10.05 -8.53 -4.82
CA ASP A 2 -11.26 -9.10 -4.22
C ASP A 2 -10.87 -10.01 -3.04
N SER A 3 -11.56 -9.88 -1.91
CA SER A 3 -11.33 -10.69 -0.70
C SER A 3 -12.18 -11.96 -0.69
N LEU A 4 -13.29 -12.00 -1.44
CA LEU A 4 -14.24 -13.12 -1.43
C LEU A 4 -13.62 -14.41 -1.99
N LEU A 5 -12.69 -14.28 -2.94
CA LEU A 5 -11.93 -15.38 -3.51
C LEU A 5 -11.19 -16.21 -2.44
N TYR A 6 -10.83 -15.62 -1.30
CA TYR A 6 -10.09 -16.30 -0.24
C TYR A 6 -10.93 -17.26 0.59
N ARG A 7 -12.27 -17.20 0.52
CA ARG A 7 -13.14 -18.16 1.23
C ARG A 7 -12.92 -19.58 0.73
N GLU A 8 -12.81 -19.73 -0.59
CA GLU A 8 -12.56 -21.04 -1.20
C GLU A 8 -11.12 -21.47 -0.96
N VAL A 9 -10.16 -20.58 -1.24
CA VAL A 9 -8.72 -20.84 -1.11
C VAL A 9 -8.33 -21.31 0.31
N TYR A 10 -8.93 -20.74 1.36
CA TYR A 10 -8.64 -21.10 2.75
C TYR A 10 -9.64 -22.09 3.35
N GLY A 11 -10.57 -22.64 2.57
CA GLY A 11 -11.60 -23.56 3.07
C GLY A 11 -12.61 -22.94 4.05
N LEU A 12 -12.69 -21.61 4.11
CA LEU A 12 -13.56 -20.84 5.02
C LEU A 12 -14.95 -20.60 4.42
N LYS A 13 -15.65 -21.67 4.06
CA LYS A 13 -17.03 -21.59 3.55
C LYS A 13 -17.98 -21.17 4.68
N GLY A 14 -18.95 -20.31 4.37
CA GLY A 14 -20.01 -19.93 5.32
C GLY A 14 -19.65 -18.82 6.32
N ILE A 15 -18.40 -18.32 6.36
CA ILE A 15 -18.05 -17.20 7.25
C ILE A 15 -18.81 -15.91 6.87
N PRO A 16 -19.22 -15.09 7.86
CA PRO A 16 -19.97 -13.86 7.60
C PRO A 16 -19.08 -12.72 7.10
N ASN A 17 -17.81 -12.68 7.50
CA ASN A 17 -16.89 -11.58 7.23
C ASN A 17 -15.55 -12.10 6.71
N ILE A 18 -15.09 -11.55 5.59
CA ILE A 18 -13.71 -11.72 5.11
C ILE A 18 -13.24 -10.42 4.48
N LEU A 19 -12.18 -9.85 5.04
CA LEU A 19 -11.66 -8.55 4.62
C LEU A 19 -10.14 -8.65 4.47
N ARG A 20 -9.63 -8.15 3.36
CA ARG A 20 -8.21 -7.93 3.17
C ARG A 20 -7.96 -6.48 2.79
N GLY A 21 -7.34 -5.77 3.71
CA GLY A 21 -7.02 -4.35 3.57
C GLY A 21 -5.54 -4.10 3.26
N THR A 22 -5.20 -2.83 3.21
CA THR A 22 -3.82 -2.35 3.18
C THR A 22 -3.72 -1.20 4.18
N ILE A 23 -2.72 -1.24 5.05
CA ILE A 23 -2.51 -0.22 6.08
C ILE A 23 -1.73 0.95 5.49
N ARG A 24 -2.12 2.16 5.88
CA ARG A 24 -1.45 3.43 5.52
C ARG A 24 -1.42 4.33 6.75
N GLN A 25 -0.44 5.23 6.78
CA GLN A 25 -0.38 6.26 7.80
C GLN A 25 -1.55 7.24 7.65
N ARG A 26 -1.92 7.88 8.77
CA ARG A 26 -3.00 8.87 8.81
C ARG A 26 -2.78 9.97 7.76
N GLY A 27 -3.85 10.35 7.08
CA GLY A 27 -3.85 11.41 6.07
C GLY A 27 -3.23 11.02 4.71
N PHE A 28 -2.78 9.77 4.52
CA PHE A 28 -2.37 9.28 3.19
C PHE A 28 -3.56 9.23 2.24
N CYS A 29 -4.68 8.63 2.67
CA CYS A 29 -5.85 8.42 1.80
C CYS A 29 -6.47 9.74 1.34
N ASP A 30 -6.55 10.75 2.22
CA ASP A 30 -7.11 12.06 1.88
C ASP A 30 -6.23 12.79 0.86
N ALA A 31 -4.91 12.78 1.07
CA ALA A 31 -3.96 13.38 0.13
C ALA A 31 -3.92 12.64 -1.22
N TRP A 32 -3.98 11.31 -1.21
CA TRP A 32 -4.04 10.53 -2.45
C TRP A 32 -5.36 10.73 -3.20
N SER A 33 -6.48 10.81 -2.48
CA SER A 33 -7.79 11.14 -3.04
C SER A 33 -7.77 12.51 -3.73
N ALA A 34 -7.06 13.50 -3.17
CA ALA A 34 -6.86 14.78 -3.84
C ALA A 34 -6.14 14.65 -5.19
N LEU A 35 -5.07 13.85 -5.28
CA LEU A 35 -4.36 13.59 -6.53
C LEU A 35 -5.27 12.92 -7.58
N VAL A 36 -6.10 11.96 -7.15
CA VAL A 36 -7.11 11.30 -8.00
C VAL A 36 -8.13 12.30 -8.50
N ARG A 37 -8.69 13.14 -7.61
CA ARG A 37 -9.70 14.16 -7.95
C ARG A 37 -9.16 15.19 -8.93
N ILE A 38 -7.92 15.65 -8.75
CA ILE A 38 -7.23 16.53 -9.70
C ILE A 38 -7.08 15.85 -11.08
N GLY A 39 -7.02 14.52 -11.14
CA GLY A 39 -6.85 13.77 -12.38
C GLY A 39 -5.39 13.41 -12.67
N LEU A 40 -4.49 13.52 -11.68
CA LEU A 40 -3.07 13.22 -11.83
C LEU A 40 -2.75 11.72 -11.86
N THR A 41 -3.74 10.86 -11.59
CA THR A 41 -3.57 9.40 -11.62
C THR A 41 -4.07 8.77 -12.93
N ASP A 42 -4.44 9.58 -13.92
CA ASP A 42 -4.88 9.08 -15.22
C ASP A 42 -3.67 8.73 -16.10
N ALA A 43 -3.69 7.53 -16.67
CA ALA A 43 -2.65 7.01 -17.55
C ALA A 43 -3.14 6.82 -19.01
N SER A 44 -4.38 7.20 -19.31
CA SER A 44 -5.05 6.86 -20.58
C SER A 44 -4.67 7.76 -21.76
N TYR A 45 -4.06 8.92 -21.52
CA TYR A 45 -3.64 9.85 -22.57
C TYR A 45 -2.31 10.53 -22.24
N PRO A 46 -1.53 10.93 -23.25
CA PRO A 46 -0.34 11.76 -23.06
C PRO A 46 -0.70 13.26 -23.04
N ILE A 47 0.06 14.03 -22.28
CA ILE A 47 0.11 15.49 -22.40
C ILE A 47 1.21 15.84 -23.39
N LEU A 48 0.83 16.33 -24.57
CA LEU A 48 1.78 16.71 -25.61
C LEU A 48 2.73 17.80 -25.11
N ASP A 49 4.02 17.65 -25.44
CA ASP A 49 5.07 18.59 -25.02
C ASP A 49 5.12 18.83 -23.49
N SER A 50 4.80 17.80 -22.68
CA SER A 50 4.78 17.92 -21.21
C SER A 50 6.10 18.42 -20.61
N ASP A 51 7.24 18.18 -21.26
CA ASP A 51 8.57 18.66 -20.87
C ASP A 51 8.75 20.19 -21.00
N LYS A 52 7.88 20.85 -21.78
CA LYS A 52 7.83 22.31 -21.89
C LYS A 52 6.99 22.94 -20.77
N LEU A 53 6.23 22.15 -20.02
CA LEU A 53 5.43 22.61 -18.91
C LEU A 53 6.21 22.62 -17.58
N THR A 54 5.73 23.44 -16.66
CA THR A 54 6.10 23.34 -15.25
C THR A 54 5.00 22.63 -14.48
N TYR A 55 5.29 22.07 -13.30
CA TYR A 55 4.25 21.47 -12.45
C TYR A 55 3.14 22.49 -12.14
N HIS A 56 3.48 23.73 -11.80
CA HIS A 56 2.53 24.83 -11.64
C HIS A 56 1.69 25.03 -12.91
N GLY A 57 2.33 25.07 -14.09
CA GLY A 57 1.63 25.25 -15.37
C GLY A 57 0.69 24.10 -15.71
N LEU A 58 1.06 22.88 -15.34
CA LEU A 58 0.20 21.70 -15.48
C LEU A 58 -1.05 21.82 -14.59
N ILE A 59 -0.86 22.12 -13.30
CA ILE A 59 -2.00 22.28 -12.38
C ILE A 59 -2.88 23.45 -12.79
N GLU A 60 -2.27 24.55 -13.24
CA GLU A 60 -3.01 25.70 -13.79
C GLU A 60 -3.94 25.28 -14.93
N ALA A 61 -3.44 24.48 -15.88
CA ALA A 61 -4.24 23.99 -17.00
C ALA A 61 -5.42 23.09 -16.58
N TYR A 62 -5.35 22.47 -15.39
CA TYR A 62 -6.40 21.62 -14.85
C TYR A 62 -7.45 22.43 -14.05
N MET A 63 -7.13 23.67 -13.70
CA MET A 63 -8.02 24.55 -12.96
C MET A 63 -8.86 25.40 -13.90
N ASP A 64 -10.03 25.81 -13.41
CA ASP A 64 -10.91 26.70 -14.15
C ASP A 64 -10.31 28.13 -14.23
N ASN A 65 -9.88 28.51 -15.44
CA ASN A 65 -9.27 29.80 -15.76
C ASN A 65 -10.21 31.00 -15.49
N GLY A 66 -11.52 30.79 -15.36
CA GLY A 66 -12.50 31.85 -15.10
C GLY A 66 -12.56 32.33 -13.65
N LYS A 67 -11.89 31.63 -12.71
CA LYS A 67 -11.97 31.95 -11.28
C LYS A 67 -10.75 32.77 -10.83
N LEU A 68 -11.02 33.85 -10.09
CA LEU A 68 -9.99 34.66 -9.41
C LEU A 68 -9.26 33.84 -8.34
N GLY A 69 -8.00 34.20 -8.07
CA GLY A 69 -7.14 33.58 -7.05
C GLY A 69 -5.94 32.83 -7.63
N SER A 70 -5.00 32.49 -6.76
CA SER A 70 -3.84 31.66 -7.07
C SER A 70 -4.24 30.23 -7.47
N VAL A 71 -3.32 29.51 -8.12
CA VAL A 71 -3.49 28.09 -8.49
C VAL A 71 -3.80 27.24 -7.27
N LYS A 72 -3.11 27.51 -6.15
CA LYS A 72 -3.30 26.83 -4.88
C LYS A 72 -4.73 27.05 -4.33
N GLU A 73 -5.23 28.28 -4.33
CA GLU A 73 -6.59 28.59 -3.85
C GLU A 73 -7.69 28.03 -4.77
N ARG A 74 -7.46 27.99 -6.08
CA ARG A 74 -8.36 27.32 -7.03
C ARG A 74 -8.39 25.81 -6.80
N THR A 75 -7.22 25.21 -6.58
CA THR A 75 -7.10 23.77 -6.29
C THR A 75 -7.81 23.42 -4.98
N ALA A 76 -7.62 24.21 -3.92
CA ALA A 76 -8.29 24.00 -2.64
C ALA A 76 -9.82 24.04 -2.77
N ARG A 77 -10.35 25.02 -3.52
CA ARG A 77 -11.80 25.10 -3.81
C ARG A 77 -12.32 23.92 -4.62
N MET A 78 -11.56 23.48 -5.63
CA MET A 78 -11.92 22.31 -6.43
C MET A 78 -11.98 21.03 -5.58
N LEU A 79 -11.07 20.94 -4.61
CA LEU A 79 -11.01 19.87 -3.63
C LEU A 79 -12.01 20.00 -2.47
N ASP A 80 -12.73 21.12 -2.37
CA ASP A 80 -13.63 21.44 -1.25
C ASP A 80 -12.92 21.37 0.12
N VAL A 81 -11.73 21.99 0.19
CA VAL A 81 -10.91 22.07 1.42
C VAL A 81 -10.40 23.48 1.66
N HIS A 82 -9.99 23.77 2.89
CA HIS A 82 -9.33 25.03 3.20
C HIS A 82 -7.95 25.12 2.50
N PRO A 83 -7.53 26.29 1.99
CA PRO A 83 -6.21 26.47 1.36
C PRO A 83 -5.00 26.12 2.25
N GLU A 84 -5.18 26.18 3.56
CA GLU A 84 -4.19 25.85 4.60
C GLU A 84 -4.47 24.48 5.26
N SER A 85 -5.27 23.62 4.62
CA SER A 85 -5.51 22.27 5.13
C SER A 85 -4.27 21.38 4.98
N GLU A 86 -4.16 20.36 5.83
CA GLU A 86 -3.07 19.36 5.79
C GLU A 86 -2.93 18.69 4.40
N VAL A 87 -4.03 18.54 3.66
CA VAL A 87 -4.00 18.04 2.28
C VAL A 87 -3.25 19.02 1.38
N MET A 88 -3.58 20.32 1.43
CA MET A 88 -2.93 21.34 0.61
C MET A 88 -1.46 21.51 0.97
N GLU A 89 -1.09 21.42 2.26
CA GLU A 89 0.31 21.42 2.70
C GLU A 89 1.11 20.26 2.09
N LYS A 90 0.53 19.05 2.05
CA LYS A 90 1.16 17.88 1.42
C LYS A 90 1.33 18.05 -0.09
N LEU A 91 0.33 18.58 -0.78
CA LEU A 91 0.40 18.84 -2.23
C LEU A 91 1.46 19.90 -2.56
N GLU A 92 1.58 20.92 -1.71
CA GLU A 92 2.62 21.95 -1.84
C GLU A 92 4.02 21.40 -1.56
N TRP A 93 4.19 20.62 -0.49
CA TRP A 93 5.46 19.95 -0.17
C TRP A 93 5.91 19.00 -1.29
N LEU A 94 4.96 18.26 -1.88
CA LEU A 94 5.20 17.40 -3.03
C LEU A 94 5.76 18.20 -4.22
N GLY A 95 5.42 19.48 -4.32
CA GLY A 95 5.96 20.40 -5.32
C GLY A 95 5.03 20.63 -6.51
N LEU A 96 3.75 20.28 -6.39
CA LEU A 96 2.77 20.41 -7.49
C LEU A 96 2.58 21.86 -7.94
N PHE A 97 2.75 22.83 -7.04
CA PHE A 97 2.63 24.26 -7.35
C PHE A 97 3.98 24.92 -7.70
N SER A 98 5.04 24.13 -7.88
CA SER A 98 6.37 24.66 -8.17
C SER A 98 6.54 25.01 -9.66
N LYS A 99 7.40 25.99 -9.95
CA LYS A 99 7.81 26.33 -11.32
C LYS A 99 8.90 25.38 -11.88
N LYS A 100 9.13 24.24 -11.23
CA LYS A 100 10.06 23.22 -11.73
C LYS A 100 9.51 22.65 -13.05
N ARG A 101 10.38 22.48 -14.05
CA ARG A 101 10.01 21.82 -15.31
C ARG A 101 9.76 20.34 -15.11
N ILE A 102 8.79 19.82 -15.85
CA ILE A 102 8.57 18.37 -15.94
C ILE A 102 9.68 17.79 -16.82
N PRO A 103 10.38 16.72 -16.41
CA PRO A 103 11.54 16.21 -17.14
C PRO A 103 11.18 15.21 -18.25
N ILE A 104 9.91 14.84 -18.39
CA ILE A 104 9.44 13.79 -19.31
C ILE A 104 8.54 14.42 -20.38
N ALA A 105 8.84 14.15 -21.65
CA ALA A 105 8.07 14.61 -22.80
C ALA A 105 6.92 13.63 -23.12
N ASN A 106 5.79 14.15 -23.60
CA ASN A 106 4.61 13.40 -24.03
C ASN A 106 4.13 12.36 -22.99
N ALA A 107 4.24 12.70 -21.70
CA ALA A 107 3.93 11.80 -20.60
C ALA A 107 2.45 11.87 -20.20
N SER A 108 1.89 10.77 -19.71
CA SER A 108 0.58 10.79 -19.08
C SER A 108 0.63 11.52 -17.73
N PRO A 109 -0.51 12.05 -17.24
CA PRO A 109 -0.57 12.65 -15.91
C PRO A 109 -0.02 11.72 -14.82
N ALA A 110 -0.38 10.44 -14.88
CA ALA A 110 0.13 9.42 -13.97
C ALA A 110 1.65 9.26 -14.02
N LEU A 111 2.25 9.27 -15.21
CA LEU A 111 3.70 9.14 -15.35
C LEU A 111 4.45 10.39 -14.86
N ILE A 112 3.88 11.58 -15.09
CA ILE A 112 4.41 12.84 -14.54
C ILE A 112 4.36 12.83 -13.01
N LEU A 113 3.24 12.37 -12.44
CA LEU A 113 3.09 12.23 -10.99
C LEU A 113 4.08 11.19 -10.43
N GLU A 114 4.21 10.03 -11.09
CA GLU A 114 5.15 8.98 -10.69
C GLU A 114 6.59 9.50 -10.61
N ASP A 115 7.06 10.22 -11.63
CA ASP A 115 8.40 10.83 -11.65
C ASP A 115 8.62 11.76 -10.45
N LEU A 116 7.64 12.64 -10.18
CA LEU A 116 7.70 13.54 -9.04
C LEU A 116 7.73 12.78 -7.71
N LEU A 117 6.95 11.72 -7.58
CA LEU A 117 6.90 10.88 -6.38
C LEU A 117 8.20 10.10 -6.18
N LEU A 118 8.80 9.55 -7.25
CA LEU A 118 10.07 8.83 -7.18
C LEU A 118 11.21 9.72 -6.69
N GLU A 119 11.22 11.00 -7.06
CA GLU A 119 12.17 11.97 -6.51
C GLU A 119 11.88 12.27 -5.03
N LYS A 120 10.63 12.53 -4.69
CA LYS A 120 10.24 13.08 -3.38
C LYS A 120 10.14 12.04 -2.28
N TRP A 121 9.76 10.81 -2.61
CA TRP A 121 9.46 9.73 -1.65
C TRP A 121 10.57 8.69 -1.56
N LYS A 122 11.72 8.95 -2.18
CA LYS A 122 12.88 8.07 -2.08
C LYS A 122 13.39 8.00 -0.64
N LEU A 123 13.65 6.77 -0.17
CA LEU A 123 14.38 6.54 1.07
C LEU A 123 15.78 7.13 0.97
N ARG A 124 16.15 7.98 1.93
CA ARG A 124 17.53 8.45 2.11
C ARG A 124 18.38 7.31 2.64
N LYS A 125 19.70 7.47 2.54
CA LYS A 125 20.69 6.42 2.86
C LYS A 125 20.37 5.66 4.16
N ASP A 126 20.08 6.40 5.22
CA ASP A 126 19.88 5.88 6.58
C ASP A 126 18.39 5.74 6.98
N ASP A 127 17.46 6.05 6.05
CA ASP A 127 16.03 5.81 6.28
C ASP A 127 15.76 4.30 6.31
N LYS A 128 14.76 3.90 7.10
CA LYS A 128 14.32 2.52 7.26
C LYS A 128 12.86 2.40 6.86
N ASP A 129 12.52 1.34 6.14
CA ASP A 129 11.12 0.96 5.95
C ASP A 129 10.62 0.08 7.10
N MET A 130 9.31 -0.15 7.11
CA MET A 130 8.67 -1.05 8.07
C MET A 130 7.50 -1.74 7.40
N ILE A 131 7.44 -3.06 7.55
CA ILE A 131 6.27 -3.85 7.20
C ILE A 131 5.52 -4.21 8.47
N VAL A 132 4.22 -3.98 8.42
CA VAL A 132 3.25 -4.44 9.43
C VAL A 132 2.22 -5.28 8.70
N MET A 133 2.09 -6.54 9.13
CA MET A 133 1.05 -7.44 8.68
C MET A 133 0.30 -7.95 9.91
N GLN A 134 -1.02 -7.96 9.85
CA GLN A 134 -1.86 -8.44 10.93
C GLN A 134 -2.97 -9.30 10.36
N HIS A 135 -3.09 -10.50 10.91
CA HIS A 135 -4.24 -11.36 10.74
C HIS A 135 -5.08 -11.29 12.02
N GLU A 136 -6.39 -11.15 11.86
CA GLU A 136 -7.35 -11.19 12.96
C GLU A 136 -8.41 -12.27 12.67
N PHE A 137 -8.58 -13.19 13.60
CA PHE A 137 -9.55 -14.27 13.51
C PHE A 137 -10.51 -14.20 14.70
N GLU A 138 -11.78 -13.97 14.42
CA GLU A 138 -12.86 -14.17 15.39
C GLU A 138 -13.47 -15.56 15.19
N TYR A 139 -13.44 -16.40 16.21
CA TYR A 139 -13.97 -17.76 16.16
C TYR A 139 -14.63 -18.18 17.47
N GLU A 140 -15.41 -19.25 17.41
CA GLU A 140 -16.01 -19.90 18.57
C GLU A 140 -15.28 -21.21 18.85
N LEU A 141 -14.84 -21.38 20.10
CA LEU A 141 -14.23 -22.62 20.59
C LEU A 141 -14.83 -22.92 21.96
N ASP A 142 -15.35 -24.13 22.17
CA ASP A 142 -15.99 -24.54 23.43
C ASP A 142 -17.09 -23.58 23.93
N ARG A 143 -17.87 -23.00 23.00
CA ARG A 143 -18.93 -21.98 23.23
C ARG A 143 -18.42 -20.62 23.73
N GLU A 144 -17.11 -20.40 23.69
CA GLU A 144 -16.48 -19.12 23.96
C GLU A 144 -16.10 -18.43 22.64
N LEU A 145 -16.48 -17.16 22.51
CA LEU A 145 -16.01 -16.34 21.41
C LEU A 145 -14.61 -15.86 21.72
N ARG A 146 -13.70 -16.02 20.77
CA ARG A 146 -12.28 -15.68 20.89
C ARG A 146 -11.82 -14.83 19.73
N LEU A 147 -10.80 -14.03 19.99
CA LEU A 147 -10.09 -13.23 19.01
C LEU A 147 -8.61 -13.59 19.05
N LEU A 148 -8.10 -14.17 17.97
CA LEU A 148 -6.68 -14.40 17.73
C LEU A 148 -6.15 -13.29 16.82
N LYS A 149 -5.05 -12.66 17.23
CA LYS A 149 -4.28 -11.75 16.39
C LYS A 149 -2.90 -12.32 16.15
N SER A 150 -2.50 -12.43 14.90
CA SER A 150 -1.16 -12.85 14.49
C SER A 150 -0.49 -11.69 13.75
N THR A 151 0.59 -11.15 14.32
CA THR A 151 1.16 -9.85 13.92
C THR A 151 2.64 -10.00 13.57
N LEU A 152 3.01 -9.58 12.36
CA LEU A 152 4.40 -9.42 11.93
C LEU A 152 4.74 -7.93 11.89
N ILE A 153 5.79 -7.53 12.60
CA ILE A 153 6.40 -6.20 12.48
C ILE A 153 7.88 -6.39 12.16
N MET A 154 8.30 -5.93 10.99
CA MET A 154 9.70 -6.00 10.57
C MET A 154 10.16 -4.63 10.09
N LYS A 155 11.32 -4.18 10.58
CA LYS A 155 11.98 -2.96 10.12
C LYS A 155 13.16 -3.31 9.24
N GLY A 156 13.34 -2.56 8.15
CA GLY A 156 14.56 -2.61 7.36
C GLY A 156 15.75 -2.07 8.14
N GLU A 157 16.93 -2.29 7.59
CA GLU A 157 18.18 -1.79 8.18
C GLU A 157 18.57 -0.43 7.61
N ASN A 158 18.34 -0.22 6.31
CA ASN A 158 18.68 0.99 5.58
C ASN A 158 17.90 1.03 4.23
N SER A 159 18.20 2.02 3.37
CA SER A 159 17.56 2.18 2.06
C SER A 159 17.79 1.05 1.03
N GLN A 160 18.77 0.17 1.25
CA GLN A 160 19.04 -1.00 0.43
C GLN A 160 18.45 -2.26 1.07
N ASP A 161 18.77 -2.51 2.34
CA ASP A 161 18.36 -3.70 3.10
C ASP A 161 16.99 -3.50 3.77
N THR A 162 15.97 -3.34 2.94
CA THR A 162 14.60 -3.05 3.38
C THR A 162 13.87 -4.29 3.90
N ALA A 163 12.92 -4.11 4.83
CA ALA A 163 12.01 -5.17 5.25
C ALA A 163 11.17 -5.67 4.07
N MET A 164 10.76 -4.80 3.16
CA MET A 164 10.09 -5.20 1.92
C MET A 164 10.96 -6.14 1.07
N ALA A 165 12.23 -5.81 0.82
CA ALA A 165 13.13 -6.65 0.04
C ALA A 165 13.34 -8.01 0.71
N LYS A 166 13.52 -8.05 2.03
CA LYS A 166 13.64 -9.30 2.79
C LYS A 166 12.37 -10.14 2.69
N LEU A 167 11.19 -9.57 2.96
CA LEU A 167 9.92 -10.28 3.02
C LEU A 167 9.38 -10.72 1.65
N VAL A 168 9.92 -10.20 0.55
CA VAL A 168 9.62 -10.67 -0.82
C VAL A 168 10.70 -11.64 -1.32
N GLY A 169 11.97 -11.28 -1.12
CA GLY A 169 13.11 -12.04 -1.64
C GLY A 169 13.36 -13.35 -0.90
N LEU A 170 13.26 -13.35 0.44
CA LEU A 170 13.52 -14.56 1.24
C LEU A 170 12.52 -15.68 0.95
N PRO A 171 11.18 -15.46 0.93
CA PRO A 171 10.26 -16.53 0.59
C PRO A 171 10.50 -17.11 -0.80
N LEU A 172 10.82 -16.27 -1.79
CA LEU A 172 11.17 -16.71 -3.14
C LEU A 172 12.44 -17.57 -3.15
N GLY A 173 13.51 -17.10 -2.51
CA GLY A 173 14.79 -17.81 -2.45
C GLY A 173 14.68 -19.15 -1.72
N ILE A 174 14.02 -19.16 -0.55
CA ILE A 174 13.77 -20.36 0.25
C ILE A 174 12.93 -21.37 -0.55
N THR A 175 11.80 -20.94 -1.12
CA THR A 175 10.94 -21.84 -1.92
C THR A 175 11.73 -22.42 -3.11
N SER A 176 12.50 -21.59 -3.82
CA SER A 176 13.32 -22.04 -4.96
C SER A 176 14.33 -23.11 -4.53
N LYS A 177 15.02 -22.89 -3.40
CA LYS A 177 15.94 -23.86 -2.81
C LYS A 177 15.23 -25.17 -2.45
N LEU A 178 14.09 -25.12 -1.78
CA LEU A 178 13.33 -26.31 -1.38
C LEU A 178 12.81 -27.12 -2.57
N VAL A 179 12.44 -26.47 -3.67
CA VAL A 179 12.08 -27.13 -4.94
C VAL A 179 13.29 -27.83 -5.54
N MET A 180 14.46 -27.18 -5.56
CA MET A 180 15.71 -27.77 -6.09
C MET A 180 16.21 -28.95 -5.26
N GLU A 181 16.03 -28.90 -3.94
CA GLU A 181 16.35 -29.99 -3.01
C GLU A 181 15.35 -31.15 -3.08
N GLY A 182 14.26 -31.02 -3.85
CA GLY A 182 13.22 -32.05 -3.96
C GLY A 182 12.33 -32.17 -2.72
N LYS A 183 12.36 -31.18 -1.82
CA LYS A 183 11.50 -31.12 -0.62
C LYS A 183 10.09 -30.64 -0.94
N ILE A 184 9.94 -29.81 -1.97
CA ILE A 184 8.65 -29.45 -2.56
C ILE A 184 8.54 -30.20 -3.88
N THR A 185 7.64 -31.18 -3.93
CA THR A 185 7.45 -32.11 -5.04
C THR A 185 6.25 -31.77 -5.92
N HIS A 186 5.30 -30.98 -5.39
CA HIS A 186 4.12 -30.53 -6.13
C HIS A 186 4.48 -29.87 -7.47
N ARG A 187 3.71 -30.21 -8.52
CA ARG A 187 3.95 -29.75 -9.90
C ARG A 187 2.75 -28.99 -10.44
N GLY A 188 2.99 -28.15 -11.45
CA GLY A 188 1.98 -27.31 -12.07
C GLY A 188 2.00 -25.88 -11.55
N VAL A 189 1.00 -25.10 -11.94
CA VAL A 189 0.83 -23.71 -11.49
C VAL A 189 -0.01 -23.74 -10.22
N SER A 190 0.58 -23.29 -9.11
CA SER A 190 -0.09 -23.31 -7.80
C SER A 190 0.25 -22.09 -6.96
N ILE A 191 -0.65 -21.76 -6.03
CA ILE A 191 -0.45 -20.74 -5.00
C ILE A 191 0.04 -21.41 -3.70
N PRO A 192 0.79 -20.72 -2.83
CA PRO A 192 1.47 -21.35 -1.69
C PRO A 192 0.54 -21.58 -0.49
N VAL A 193 -0.52 -22.37 -0.67
CA VAL A 193 -1.52 -22.70 0.37
C VAL A 193 -1.43 -24.14 0.87
N MET A 194 -0.47 -24.90 0.36
CA MET A 194 -0.20 -26.29 0.74
C MET A 194 0.82 -26.32 1.88
N SER A 195 0.60 -27.18 2.88
CA SER A 195 1.51 -27.34 4.03
C SER A 195 2.93 -27.71 3.62
N GLU A 196 3.07 -28.57 2.59
CA GLU A 196 4.35 -28.92 1.95
C GLU A 196 5.17 -27.68 1.55
N VAL A 197 4.52 -26.55 1.25
CA VAL A 197 5.17 -25.28 0.91
C VAL A 197 5.30 -24.38 2.13
N TYR A 198 4.20 -24.02 2.78
CA TYR A 198 4.25 -22.96 3.79
C TYR A 198 4.98 -23.38 5.08
N GLU A 199 4.91 -24.65 5.51
CA GLU A 199 5.57 -25.09 6.74
C GLU A 199 7.09 -24.99 6.68
N PRO A 200 7.79 -25.57 5.68
CA PRO A 200 9.25 -25.46 5.61
C PRO A 200 9.70 -24.05 5.26
N VAL A 201 8.91 -23.28 4.49
CA VAL A 201 9.23 -21.88 4.18
C VAL A 201 9.16 -21.02 5.44
N LEU A 202 8.09 -21.13 6.23
CA LEU A 202 7.94 -20.37 7.48
C LEU A 202 9.02 -20.76 8.51
N ALA A 203 9.31 -22.05 8.65
CA ALA A 203 10.36 -22.53 9.57
C ALA A 203 11.75 -21.94 9.23
N GLU A 204 12.09 -21.82 7.95
CA GLU A 204 13.36 -21.20 7.55
C GLU A 204 13.32 -19.67 7.67
N LEU A 205 12.18 -19.04 7.38
CA LEU A 205 11.96 -17.60 7.53
C LEU A 205 12.14 -17.12 9.00
N GLU A 206 11.77 -17.95 9.98
CA GLU A 206 12.02 -17.65 11.40
C GLU A 206 13.51 -17.43 11.69
N GLY A 207 14.40 -18.19 11.03
CA GLY A 207 15.85 -18.02 11.13
C GLY A 207 16.36 -16.67 10.61
N PHE A 208 15.57 -15.97 9.80
CA PHE A 208 15.83 -14.61 9.32
C PHE A 208 15.09 -13.53 10.12
N GLY A 209 14.47 -13.91 11.25
CA GLY A 209 13.72 -12.99 12.12
C GLY A 209 12.33 -12.62 11.57
N VAL A 210 11.81 -13.37 10.60
CA VAL A 210 10.43 -13.20 10.11
C VAL A 210 9.51 -14.03 11.00
N VAL A 211 9.00 -13.42 12.05
CA VAL A 211 8.19 -14.08 13.09
C VAL A 211 6.87 -13.35 13.26
N PHE A 212 5.79 -14.13 13.40
CA PHE A 212 4.48 -13.61 13.79
C PHE A 212 4.30 -13.78 15.30
N GLU A 213 3.96 -12.69 15.98
CA GLU A 213 3.58 -12.72 17.38
C GLU A 213 2.07 -12.90 17.50
N GLU A 214 1.66 -13.91 18.27
CA GLU A 214 0.25 -14.26 18.45
C GLU A 214 -0.28 -13.86 19.82
N THR A 215 -1.49 -13.30 19.83
CA THR A 215 -2.23 -12.97 21.05
C THR A 215 -3.66 -13.46 20.91
N GLU A 216 -4.16 -14.15 21.93
CA GLU A 216 -5.53 -14.66 21.98
C GLU A 216 -6.27 -14.02 23.16
N THR A 217 -7.51 -13.58 22.92
CA THR A 217 -8.37 -12.99 23.95
C THR A 217 -9.79 -13.54 23.88
N VAL A 218 -10.42 -13.74 25.04
CA VAL A 218 -11.83 -14.12 25.12
C VAL A 218 -12.71 -12.87 24.98
N LEU A 219 -13.60 -12.87 23.99
CA LEU A 219 -14.51 -11.77 23.73
C LEU A 219 -15.71 -11.84 24.70
N LYS A 220 -15.91 -10.77 25.46
CA LYS A 220 -17.14 -10.63 26.24
C LYS A 220 -18.31 -10.44 25.27
N LYS A 221 -19.35 -11.28 25.37
CA LYS A 221 -20.59 -11.11 24.58
C LYS A 221 -21.06 -9.67 24.72
N ARG A 222 -21.02 -8.90 23.61
CA ARG A 222 -21.67 -7.59 23.55
C ARG A 222 -23.13 -7.80 23.92
N ARG A 223 -23.58 -7.19 25.03
CA ARG A 223 -25.01 -7.09 25.33
C ARG A 223 -25.62 -6.32 24.15
N SER A 224 -26.34 -7.04 23.30
CA SER A 224 -27.16 -6.44 22.25
C SER A 224 -28.19 -5.57 22.95
N ASN A 225 -28.03 -4.25 22.91
CA ASN A 225 -29.15 -3.35 23.15
C ASN A 225 -30.14 -3.61 22.01
N LYS A 226 -31.26 -4.23 22.35
CA LYS A 226 -32.48 -4.18 21.54
C LYS A 226 -33.00 -2.76 21.50
#